data_AF-A0A9Q8PMC3-F1
#
_entry.id   AF-A0A9Q8PMC3-F1
#
_cell.length_a   1.000
_cell.length_b   1.000
_cell.length_c   1.000
_cell.angle_alpha   90.00
_cell.angle_beta   90.00
_cell.angle_gamma   90.00
#
_symmetry.space_group_name_H-M   'P 1'
#
loop_
_entity.id
_entity.type
_entity.pdbx_description
1 polymer ?
#
loop_
_entity_poly.entity_id
_entity_poly.type
_entity_poly.pdbx_seq_one_letter_code
_entity_poly.pdbx_strand_id
1 'polypeptide(L)'
;MAANPSRFSGFAALPMAFPKEAAVEPERAVKDLGLVGAMIDNHLMDGTYYDNETFWPVFETAERLDVPIYLHPSPPSPAALQQQFAGNYPTSIVGRLGASAWG
;
A
#
# COMPACT_ATOMS: atom_id res chain seq x y z
N MET A 1 -10.15 9.87 -14.41
CA MET A 1 -10.86 8.71 -15.01
C MET A 1 -12.04 9.10 -15.86
N ALA A 2 -13.01 9.86 -15.35
CA ALA A 2 -14.28 10.14 -16.06
C ALA A 2 -14.13 10.68 -17.50
N ALA A 3 -13.07 11.44 -17.80
CA ALA A 3 -12.81 11.95 -19.14
C ALA A 3 -12.25 10.90 -20.14
N ASN A 4 -11.66 9.80 -19.67
CA ASN A 4 -11.01 8.77 -20.52
C ASN A 4 -11.10 7.34 -19.90
N PRO A 5 -12.31 6.80 -19.67
CA PRO A 5 -12.51 5.56 -18.91
C PRO A 5 -12.02 4.30 -19.65
N SER A 6 -11.87 4.33 -20.97
CA SER A 6 -11.33 3.19 -21.74
C SER A 6 -9.81 3.04 -21.64
N ARG A 7 -9.12 4.02 -21.06
CA ARG A 7 -7.66 4.09 -21.00
C ARG A 7 -7.09 4.09 -19.59
N PHE A 8 -7.88 4.55 -18.62
CA PHE A 8 -7.42 4.71 -17.24
C PHE A 8 -8.44 4.12 -16.26
N SER A 9 -7.90 3.34 -15.33
CA SER A 9 -8.57 2.93 -14.09
C SER A 9 -7.76 3.45 -12.90
N GLY A 10 -8.29 3.29 -11.69
CA GLY A 10 -7.65 3.77 -10.47
C GLY A 10 -7.92 2.85 -9.31
N PHE A 11 -7.00 2.87 -8.36
CA PHE A 11 -7.11 2.20 -7.07
C PHE A 11 -7.44 3.22 -5.98
N ALA A 12 -8.18 2.81 -4.96
CA ALA A 12 -8.35 3.59 -3.74
C ALA A 12 -7.04 3.69 -2.97
N ALA A 13 -6.74 4.87 -2.44
CA ALA A 13 -5.79 5.01 -1.34
C ALA A 13 -6.57 4.85 -0.02
N LEU A 14 -6.10 3.98 0.87
CA LEU A 14 -6.79 3.67 2.12
C LEU A 14 -6.08 4.29 3.32
N PRO A 15 -6.83 4.77 4.33
CA PRO A 15 -6.25 5.30 5.57
C PRO A 15 -5.80 4.16 6.49
N MET A 16 -4.80 3.37 6.09
CA MET A 16 -4.39 2.14 6.80
C MET A 16 -4.01 2.36 8.27
N ALA A 17 -3.63 3.57 8.68
CA ALA A 17 -3.42 3.92 10.09
C ALA A 17 -4.72 3.89 10.94
N PHE A 18 -5.88 3.80 10.30
CA PHE A 18 -7.21 3.74 10.88
C PHE A 18 -7.95 2.51 10.31
N PRO A 19 -7.65 1.29 10.78
CA PRO A 19 -8.07 0.06 10.09
C PRO A 19 -9.58 -0.12 9.97
N LYS A 20 -10.37 0.43 10.90
CA LYS A 20 -11.84 0.37 10.86
C LYS A 20 -12.38 1.22 9.70
N GLU A 21 -11.87 2.43 9.55
CA GLU A 21 -12.19 3.36 8.48
C GLU A 21 -11.67 2.83 7.14
N ALA A 22 -10.46 2.26 7.12
CA ALA A 22 -9.86 1.64 5.95
C ALA A 22 -10.65 0.42 5.45
N ALA A 23 -11.35 -0.30 6.33
CA ALA A 23 -12.18 -1.44 5.93
C ALA A 23 -13.50 -1.02 5.26
N VAL A 24 -14.01 0.18 5.56
CA VAL A 24 -15.28 0.66 4.99
C VAL A 24 -15.09 1.33 3.63
N GLU A 25 -13.99 2.05 3.45
CA GLU A 25 -13.75 2.87 2.24
C GLU A 25 -13.71 2.07 0.91
N PRO A 26 -13.23 0.81 0.82
CA PRO A 26 -13.26 0.05 -0.43
C PRO A 26 -14.67 -0.13 -0.98
N GLU A 27 -15.68 -0.24 -0.13
CA GLU A 27 -17.08 -0.38 -0.56
C GLU A 27 -17.52 0.82 -1.40
N ARG A 28 -17.29 2.03 -0.88
CA ARG A 28 -17.61 3.30 -1.55
C ARG A 28 -16.77 3.50 -2.81
N ALA A 29 -15.47 3.21 -2.71
CA ALA A 29 -14.53 3.33 -3.81
C ALA A 29 -14.89 2.45 -5.01
N VAL A 30 -15.22 1.18 -4.77
CA VAL A 30 -15.54 0.24 -5.84
C VAL A 30 -16.96 0.48 -6.36
N LYS A 31 -17.96 0.56 -5.48
CA LYS A 31 -19.37 0.61 -5.89
C LYS A 31 -19.81 1.97 -6.40
N ASP A 32 -19.36 3.05 -5.77
CA ASP A 32 -19.86 4.39 -6.08
C ASP A 32 -18.94 5.15 -7.05
N LEU A 33 -17.63 4.89 -6.98
CA LEU A 33 -16.62 5.60 -7.79
C LEU A 33 -16.05 4.77 -8.96
N GLY A 34 -16.33 3.47 -9.02
CA GLY A 34 -15.84 2.58 -10.08
C GLY A 34 -14.32 2.34 -10.04
N LEU A 35 -13.70 2.45 -8.86
CA LEU A 35 -12.30 2.05 -8.67
C LEU A 35 -12.18 0.53 -8.72
N VAL A 36 -11.01 0.04 -9.14
CA VAL A 36 -10.79 -1.40 -9.43
C VAL A 36 -10.14 -2.15 -8.28
N GLY A 37 -10.13 -1.58 -7.08
CA GLY A 37 -9.49 -2.13 -5.88
C GLY A 37 -8.83 -1.04 -5.04
N ALA A 38 -7.81 -1.39 -4.27
CA ALA A 38 -7.01 -0.43 -3.51
C ALA A 38 -5.50 -0.62 -3.71
N MET A 39 -4.75 0.44 -3.52
CA MET A 39 -3.29 0.44 -3.48
C MET A 39 -2.87 0.98 -2.11
N ILE A 40 -2.07 0.20 -1.40
CA ILE A 40 -1.58 0.53 -0.06
C ILE A 40 -0.06 0.42 -0.04
N ASP A 41 0.57 1.19 0.83
CA ASP A 41 2.00 1.10 1.11
C ASP A 41 2.36 -0.25 1.73
N ASN A 42 3.63 -0.67 1.68
CA ASN A 42 4.06 -1.97 2.21
C ASN A 42 3.89 -2.09 3.75
N HIS A 43 3.91 -0.96 4.45
CA HIS A 43 3.71 -0.84 5.89
C HIS A 43 3.30 0.59 6.25
N LEU A 44 2.83 0.80 7.49
CA LEU A 44 2.61 2.15 8.04
C LEU A 44 3.93 2.92 8.21
N MET A 45 3.84 4.24 8.39
CA MET A 45 5.03 5.10 8.59
C MET A 45 5.87 4.71 9.82
N ASP A 46 5.25 4.08 10.83
CA ASP A 46 5.94 3.58 12.03
C ASP A 46 6.60 2.20 11.84
N GLY A 47 6.47 1.61 10.65
CA GLY A 47 7.01 0.29 10.32
C GLY A 47 6.08 -0.88 10.66
N THR A 48 4.84 -0.62 11.09
CA THR A 48 3.83 -1.67 11.32
C THR A 48 3.38 -2.28 10.00
N TYR A 49 3.57 -3.59 9.85
CA TYR A 49 3.09 -4.38 8.73
C TYR A 49 1.64 -4.83 8.93
N TYR A 50 1.00 -5.31 7.85
CA TYR A 50 -0.43 -5.63 7.82
C TYR A 50 -0.77 -7.09 8.12
N ASP A 51 0.17 -7.83 8.71
CA ASP A 51 0.01 -9.22 9.11
C ASP A 51 -0.82 -9.41 10.40
N ASN A 52 -1.03 -8.33 11.17
CA ASN A 52 -1.88 -8.33 12.36
C ASN A 52 -3.39 -8.40 12.02
N GLU A 53 -4.16 -9.13 12.83
CA GLU A 53 -5.63 -9.28 12.73
C GLU A 53 -6.40 -7.96 12.67
N THR A 54 -5.85 -6.88 13.22
CA THR A 54 -6.48 -5.54 13.19
C THR A 54 -6.70 -5.04 11.75
N PHE A 55 -5.91 -5.52 10.78
CA PHE A 55 -6.05 -5.16 9.37
C PHE A 55 -6.91 -6.12 8.55
N TRP A 56 -7.25 -7.30 9.08
CA TRP A 56 -8.04 -8.30 8.36
C TRP A 56 -9.36 -7.78 7.80
N PRO A 57 -10.12 -6.91 8.48
CA PRO A 57 -11.36 -6.36 7.92
C PRO A 57 -11.19 -5.63 6.58
N VAL A 58 -10.00 -5.07 6.31
CA VAL A 58 -9.67 -4.45 5.02
C VAL A 58 -9.58 -5.52 3.93
N PHE A 59 -8.86 -6.60 4.21
CA PHE A 59 -8.67 -7.71 3.27
C PHE A 59 -9.97 -8.51 3.06
N GLU A 60 -10.76 -8.74 4.12
CA GLU A 60 -12.10 -9.36 4.04
C GLU A 60 -13.04 -8.53 3.16
N THR A 61 -12.99 -7.19 3.27
CA THR A 61 -13.81 -6.31 2.43
C THR A 61 -13.36 -6.37 0.97
N ALA A 62 -12.05 -6.40 0.70
CA ALA A 62 -11.52 -6.58 -0.66
C ALA A 62 -11.92 -7.94 -1.25
N GLU A 63 -11.81 -9.03 -0.47
CA GLU A 63 -12.24 -10.38 -0.87
C GLU A 63 -13.74 -10.41 -1.20
N ARG A 64 -14.58 -9.87 -0.30
CA ARG A 64 -16.04 -9.81 -0.50
C ARG A 64 -16.44 -9.00 -1.73
N LEU A 65 -15.66 -7.96 -2.07
CA LEU A 65 -15.87 -7.13 -3.26
C LEU A 65 -15.26 -7.76 -4.53
N ASP A 66 -14.49 -8.83 -4.41
CA ASP A 66 -13.74 -9.48 -5.49
C ASP A 66 -12.80 -8.50 -6.22
N VAL A 67 -12.05 -7.70 -5.45
CA VAL A 67 -11.08 -6.73 -5.98
C VAL A 67 -9.69 -6.90 -5.36
N PRO A 68 -8.62 -6.63 -6.12
CA PRO A 68 -7.26 -6.74 -5.61
C PRO A 68 -6.88 -5.61 -4.64
N ILE A 69 -5.93 -5.94 -3.76
CA ILE A 69 -5.10 -4.98 -3.03
C ILE A 69 -3.70 -4.98 -3.66
N TYR A 70 -3.29 -3.87 -4.26
CA TYR A 70 -1.92 -3.65 -4.70
C TYR A 70 -1.09 -3.18 -3.49
N LEU A 71 -0.23 -4.04 -2.96
CA LEU A 71 0.82 -3.69 -2.02
C LEU A 71 1.99 -3.00 -2.74
N HIS A 72 2.04 -1.67 -2.72
CA HIS A 72 3.08 -0.87 -3.34
C HIS A 72 4.32 -0.81 -2.43
N PRO A 73 5.56 -0.85 -2.97
CA PRO A 73 6.77 -0.68 -2.17
C PRO A 73 6.77 0.65 -1.41
N SER A 74 7.33 0.62 -0.20
CA SER A 74 7.55 1.82 0.60
C SER A 74 9.01 1.89 1.00
N PRO A 75 9.55 3.09 1.30
CA PRO A 75 10.89 3.19 1.87
C PRO A 75 11.02 2.27 3.08
N PRO A 76 12.11 1.50 3.18
CA PRO A 76 12.25 0.48 4.22
C PRO A 76 12.27 1.14 5.59
N SER A 77 11.77 0.41 6.60
CA SER A 77 11.90 0.83 7.99
C SER A 77 13.39 1.03 8.34
N PRO A 78 13.75 1.87 9.34
CA PRO A 78 15.14 2.05 9.74
C PRO A 78 15.86 0.74 10.07
N ALA A 79 15.14 -0.22 10.68
CA ALA A 79 15.66 -1.55 10.95
C ALA A 79 15.95 -2.34 9.67
N ALA A 80 15.01 -2.35 8.71
CA ALA A 80 15.19 -3.03 7.43
C ALA A 80 16.30 -2.39 6.59
N LEU A 81 16.39 -1.05 6.58
CA LEU A 81 17.47 -0.31 5.91
C LEU A 81 18.84 -0.76 6.43
N GLN A 82 18.99 -0.86 7.76
CA GLN A 82 20.23 -1.28 8.39
C GLN A 82 20.53 -2.78 8.16
N GLN A 83 19.51 -3.64 8.20
CA GLN A 83 19.71 -5.09 8.11
C GLN A 83 19.95 -5.57 6.68
N GLN A 84 19.24 -4.99 5.70
CA GLN A 84 19.16 -5.51 4.34
C GLN A 84 20.00 -4.72 3.34
N PHE A 85 20.26 -3.44 3.62
CA PHE A 85 20.89 -2.52 2.66
C PHE A 85 22.18 -1.87 3.16
N ALA A 86 22.49 -1.95 4.46
CA ALA A 86 23.75 -1.44 4.97
C ALA A 86 24.95 -2.28 4.47
N GLY A 87 26.06 -1.59 4.20
CA GLY A 87 27.28 -2.20 3.69
C GLY A 87 28.44 -1.21 3.70
N ASN A 88 29.45 -1.45 2.87
CA ASN A 88 30.64 -0.60 2.74
C ASN A 88 30.44 0.61 1.81
N TYR A 89 29.22 1.15 1.74
CA TYR A 89 28.84 2.27 0.86
C TYR A 89 28.34 3.48 1.66
N PRO A 90 28.39 4.70 1.08
CA PRO A 90 27.78 5.87 1.70
C PRO A 90 26.27 5.69 1.96
N THR A 91 25.76 6.29 3.03
CA THR A 91 24.34 6.23 3.42
C THR A 91 23.39 6.68 2.30
N SER A 92 23.83 7.59 1.43
CA SER A 92 23.06 8.04 0.27
C SER A 92 22.83 6.93 -0.76
N ILE A 93 23.75 5.97 -0.89
CA ILE A 93 23.61 4.79 -1.76
C ILE A 93 22.70 3.76 -1.10
N VAL A 94 22.86 3.53 0.20
CA VAL A 94 22.00 2.64 1.00
C VAL A 94 20.52 3.06 0.88
N GLY A 95 20.22 4.36 1.01
CA GLY A 95 18.85 4.88 0.85
C GLY A 95 18.25 4.67 -0.55
N ARG A 96 19.08 4.74 -1.61
CA ARG A 96 18.61 4.48 -2.99
C ARG A 96 18.37 3.00 -3.23
N LEU A 97 19.28 2.14 -2.78
CA LEU A 97 19.12 0.69 -2.85
C LEU A 97 17.91 0.19 -2.07
N GLY A 98 17.56 0.86 -0.96
CA GLY A 98 16.35 0.55 -0.21
C GLY A 98 15.05 1.02 -0.88
N ALA A 99 15.10 1.98 -1.79
CA ALA A 99 13.89 2.62 -2.33
C ALA A 99 13.89 2.66 -3.87
N SER A 100 14.39 3.75 -4.47
CA SER A 100 14.19 4.06 -5.90
C SER A 100 15.07 3.29 -6.88
N ALA A 101 15.94 2.38 -6.42
CA ALA A 101 16.82 1.60 -7.31
C ALA A 101 16.12 0.44 -8.02
N TRP A 102 14.86 0.11 -7.68
CA TRP A 102 14.17 -1.08 -8.19
C TRP A 102 13.24 -0.82 -9.39
N GLY A 103 13.16 0.43 -9.88
CA GLY A 103 12.31 0.84 -11.01
C GLY A 103 11.36 1.97 -10.64
#